data_AF-A0A315XNH4-F1
#
_entry.id   AF-A0A315XNH4-F1
#
_cell.length_a   1.000
_cell.length_b   1.000
_cell.length_c   1.000
_cell.angle_alpha   90.00
_cell.angle_beta   90.00
_cell.angle_gamma   90.00
#
_symmetry.space_group_name_H-M   'P 1'
#
loop_
_entity.id
_entity.type
_entity.pdbx_description
1 polymer ?
#
loop_
_entity_poly.entity_id
_entity_poly.type
_entity_poly.pdbx_seq_one_letter_code
_entity_poly.pdbx_strand_id
1 'polypeptide(L)'
;MAEISDAITMIKKAESDAEQLIIDSEAQSKDLIAESKIKAEEVISSIKLQAEDDAKDTVFDAEDKAKKEAQTIAEQSKADVKALKDKAMANVDEAASVIVKNIL
;
A
#
# COMPACT_ATOMS: atom_id res chain seq x y z
N MET A 1 -43.69 -38.74 50.40
CA MET A 1 -44.22 -37.40 50.07
C MET A 1 -43.18 -36.29 50.26
N ALA A 2 -42.39 -36.28 51.35
CA ALA A 2 -41.28 -35.33 51.53
C ALA A 2 -40.20 -35.43 50.42
N GLU A 3 -39.73 -36.63 50.10
CA GLU A 3 -38.66 -36.84 49.08
C GLU A 3 -39.05 -36.37 47.66
N ILE A 4 -40.33 -36.49 47.29
CA ILE A 4 -40.83 -36.02 45.98
C ILE A 4 -40.86 -34.48 45.95
N SER A 5 -41.22 -33.84 47.06
CA SER A 5 -41.22 -32.37 47.19
C SER A 5 -39.81 -31.80 47.09
N ASP A 6 -38.84 -32.46 47.71
CA ASP A 6 -37.42 -32.07 47.64
C ASP A 6 -36.87 -32.24 46.21
N ALA A 7 -37.19 -33.36 45.55
CA ALA A 7 -36.80 -33.59 44.17
C ALA A 7 -37.36 -32.53 43.20
N ILE A 8 -38.64 -32.15 43.36
CA ILE A 8 -39.25 -31.08 42.55
C ILE A 8 -38.56 -29.73 42.78
N THR A 9 -38.17 -29.43 44.02
CA THR A 9 -37.48 -28.19 44.38
C THR A 9 -36.08 -28.14 43.75
N MET A 10 -35.36 -29.27 43.75
CA MET A 10 -34.07 -29.40 43.07
C MET A 10 -34.21 -29.25 41.55
N ILE A 11 -35.24 -29.83 40.94
CA ILE A 11 -35.51 -29.69 39.49
C ILE A 11 -35.75 -28.22 39.14
N LYS A 12 -36.64 -27.53 39.87
CA LYS A 12 -36.91 -26.10 39.62
C LYS A 12 -35.67 -25.22 39.77
N LYS A 13 -34.81 -25.54 40.75
CA LYS A 13 -33.55 -24.84 40.91
C LYS A 13 -32.63 -25.09 39.71
N ALA A 14 -32.50 -26.35 39.28
CA ALA A 14 -31.70 -26.70 38.10
C ALA A 14 -32.21 -26.04 36.81
N GLU A 15 -33.54 -25.93 36.65
CA GLU A 15 -34.16 -25.19 35.54
C GLU A 15 -33.78 -23.70 35.58
N SER A 16 -33.90 -23.06 36.74
CA SER A 16 -33.51 -21.65 36.92
C SER A 16 -32.02 -21.43 36.68
N ASP A 17 -31.17 -22.33 37.18
CA ASP A 17 -29.71 -22.24 37.00
C ASP A 17 -29.34 -22.41 35.52
N ALA A 18 -30.04 -23.30 34.79
CA ALA A 18 -29.85 -23.51 33.35
C ALA A 18 -30.33 -22.30 32.52
N GLU A 19 -31.47 -21.71 32.87
CA GLU A 19 -31.95 -20.48 32.22
C GLU A 19 -30.97 -19.33 32.41
N GLN A 20 -30.44 -19.16 33.63
CA GLN A 20 -29.43 -18.14 33.89
C GLN A 20 -28.16 -18.38 33.08
N LEU A 21 -27.70 -19.63 33.00
CA LEU A 21 -26.53 -20.00 32.19
C LEU A 21 -26.72 -19.68 30.70
N ILE A 22 -27.92 -19.88 30.16
CA ILE A 22 -28.25 -19.51 28.77
C ILE A 22 -28.15 -18.00 28.59
N ILE A 23 -28.77 -17.21 29.48
CA ILE A 23 -28.74 -15.74 29.41
C ILE A 23 -27.30 -15.21 29.49
N ASP A 24 -26.52 -15.71 30.44
CA ASP A 24 -25.13 -15.31 30.63
C ASP A 24 -24.28 -15.68 29.40
N SER A 25 -24.49 -16.87 28.84
CA SER A 25 -23.78 -17.32 27.64
C SER A 25 -24.13 -16.47 26.40
N GLU A 26 -25.40 -16.08 26.25
CA GLU A 26 -25.83 -15.19 25.17
C GLU A 26 -25.22 -13.79 25.30
N ALA A 27 -25.17 -13.25 26.53
CA ALA A 27 -24.56 -11.96 26.80
C ALA A 27 -23.06 -11.99 26.48
N GLN A 28 -22.33 -12.99 27.01
CA GLN A 28 -20.90 -13.17 26.73
C GLN A 28 -20.62 -13.33 25.24
N SER A 29 -21.46 -14.07 24.52
CA SER A 29 -21.32 -14.24 23.08
C SER A 29 -21.48 -12.92 22.33
N LYS A 30 -22.44 -12.07 22.72
CA LYS A 30 -22.62 -10.75 22.12
C LYS A 30 -21.43 -9.83 22.39
N ASP A 31 -20.91 -9.85 23.61
CA ASP A 31 -19.73 -9.06 23.99
C ASP A 31 -18.49 -9.49 23.19
N LEU A 32 -18.26 -10.80 23.06
CA LEU A 32 -17.17 -11.35 22.25
C LEU A 32 -17.27 -10.96 20.78
N ILE A 33 -18.48 -10.98 20.21
CA ILE A 33 -18.70 -10.55 18.81
C ILE A 33 -18.41 -9.05 18.67
N ALA A 34 -18.87 -8.22 19.61
CA ALA A 34 -18.63 -6.78 19.58
C ALA A 34 -17.13 -6.47 19.70
N GLU A 35 -16.43 -7.09 20.64
CA GLU A 35 -14.99 -6.93 20.81
C GLU A 35 -14.20 -7.39 19.58
N SER A 36 -14.59 -8.54 19.00
CA SER A 36 -13.97 -9.06 17.77
C SER A 36 -14.15 -8.09 16.60
N LYS A 37 -15.33 -7.46 16.49
CA LYS A 37 -15.60 -6.47 15.46
C LYS A 37 -14.73 -5.22 15.63
N ILE A 38 -14.60 -4.71 16.85
CA ILE A 38 -13.73 -3.56 17.15
C ILE A 38 -12.28 -3.88 16.79
N LYS A 39 -11.76 -5.03 17.23
CA LYS A 39 -10.40 -5.47 16.90
C LYS A 39 -10.20 -5.60 15.39
N ALA A 40 -11.18 -6.12 14.66
CA ALA A 40 -11.10 -6.21 13.21
C ALA A 40 -11.06 -4.82 12.55
N GLU A 41 -11.86 -3.87 13.02
CA GLU A 41 -11.87 -2.49 12.53
C GLU A 41 -10.53 -1.78 12.80
N GLU A 42 -9.95 -1.98 13.98
CA GLU A 42 -8.62 -1.46 14.34
C GLU A 42 -7.53 -2.01 13.42
N VAL A 43 -7.51 -3.33 13.19
CA VAL A 43 -6.55 -3.98 12.28
C VAL A 43 -6.72 -3.44 10.85
N ILE A 44 -7.94 -3.32 10.35
CA ILE A 44 -8.21 -2.77 9.01
C ILE A 44 -7.72 -1.31 8.92
N SER A 45 -7.96 -0.50 9.95
CA SER A 45 -7.50 0.89 9.99
C SER A 45 -5.97 0.98 9.96
N SER A 46 -5.29 0.16 10.77
CA SER A 46 -3.83 0.10 10.79
C SER A 46 -3.24 -0.33 9.44
N ILE A 47 -3.85 -1.34 8.78
CA ILE A 47 -3.41 -1.80 7.47
C ILE A 47 -3.59 -0.69 6.42
N LYS A 48 -4.69 0.06 6.47
CA LYS A 48 -4.91 1.19 5.55
C LYS A 48 -3.86 2.27 5.70
N LEU A 49 -3.56 2.66 6.94
CA LEU A 49 -2.51 3.65 7.20
C LEU A 49 -1.15 3.18 6.69
N GLN A 50 -0.80 1.92 6.96
CA GLN A 50 0.47 1.35 6.48
C GLN A 50 0.52 1.28 4.95
N ALA A 51 -0.57 0.88 4.30
CA ALA A 51 -0.65 0.85 2.85
C ALA A 51 -0.56 2.25 2.21
N GLU A 52 -1.12 3.28 2.86
CA GLU A 52 -1.00 4.66 2.42
C GLU A 52 0.45 5.17 2.52
N ASP A 53 1.16 4.82 3.59
CA ASP A 53 2.56 5.20 3.76
C ASP A 53 3.48 4.44 2.79
N ASP A 54 3.29 3.12 2.64
CA ASP A 54 4.03 2.32 1.64
C ASP A 54 3.80 2.85 0.21
N ALA A 55 2.59 3.32 -0.10
CA ALA A 55 2.27 3.92 -1.39
C ALA A 55 3.00 5.26 -1.60
N LYS A 56 3.09 6.11 -0.57
CA LYS A 56 3.85 7.36 -0.64
C LYS A 56 5.33 7.08 -0.86
N ASP A 57 5.91 6.14 -0.13
CA ASP A 57 7.31 5.76 -0.27
C ASP A 57 7.61 5.24 -1.67
N THR A 58 6.71 4.41 -2.21
CA THR A 58 6.82 3.91 -3.60
C THR A 58 6.82 5.04 -4.62
N VAL A 59 5.94 6.03 -4.46
CA VAL A 59 5.87 7.19 -5.37
C VAL A 59 7.13 8.05 -5.24
N PHE A 60 7.60 8.31 -4.03
CA PHE A 60 8.80 9.10 -3.79
C PHE A 60 10.05 8.45 -4.40
N ASP A 61 10.21 7.14 -4.23
CA ASP A 61 11.29 6.37 -4.84
C ASP A 61 11.24 6.39 -6.37
N ALA A 62 10.03 6.32 -6.94
CA ALA A 62 9.85 6.43 -8.39
C ALA A 62 10.21 7.82 -8.90
N GLU A 63 9.82 8.89 -8.18
CA GLU A 63 10.18 10.27 -8.53
C GLU A 63 11.69 10.51 -8.46
N ASP A 64 12.38 10.01 -7.42
CA ASP A 64 13.83 10.14 -7.29
C ASP A 64 14.58 9.40 -8.42
N LYS A 65 14.13 8.18 -8.75
CA LYS A 65 14.67 7.42 -9.90
C LYS A 65 14.46 8.17 -11.21
N ALA A 66 13.24 8.65 -11.46
CA ALA A 66 12.94 9.40 -12.68
C ALA A 66 13.78 10.67 -12.80
N LYS A 67 14.02 11.37 -11.68
CA LYS A 67 14.90 12.56 -11.65
C LYS A 67 16.35 12.22 -11.99
N LYS A 68 16.89 11.15 -11.43
CA LYS A 68 18.26 10.66 -11.73
C LYS A 68 18.41 10.22 -13.19
N GLU A 69 17.41 9.52 -13.72
CA GLU A 69 17.38 9.13 -15.14
C GLU A 69 17.31 10.35 -16.05
N ALA A 70 16.46 11.34 -15.74
CA ALA A 70 16.36 12.57 -16.50
C ALA A 70 17.68 13.36 -16.52
N GLN A 71 18.39 13.42 -15.38
CA GLN A 71 19.72 14.04 -15.30
C GLN A 71 20.72 13.29 -16.19
N THR A 72 20.74 11.96 -16.12
CA THR A 72 21.62 11.11 -16.94
C THR A 72 21.36 11.32 -18.43
N ILE A 73 20.10 11.35 -18.84
CA ILE A 73 19.69 11.60 -20.24
C ILE A 73 20.14 13.00 -20.68
N ALA A 74 19.98 14.01 -19.82
CA ALA A 74 20.39 15.37 -20.13
C ALA A 74 21.91 15.50 -20.30
N GLU A 75 22.69 14.82 -19.47
CA GLU A 75 24.15 14.76 -19.59
C GLU A 75 24.58 14.04 -20.88
N GLN A 76 23.99 12.88 -21.18
CA GLN A 76 24.26 12.14 -22.40
C GLN A 76 23.89 12.97 -23.64
N SER A 77 22.73 13.62 -23.64
CA SER A 77 22.28 14.46 -24.74
C SER A 77 23.25 15.63 -25.00
N LYS A 78 23.79 16.24 -23.93
CA LYS A 78 24.81 17.29 -24.08
C LYS A 78 26.09 16.74 -24.71
N ALA A 79 26.53 15.56 -24.30
CA ALA A 79 27.70 14.91 -24.88
C ALA A 79 27.49 14.61 -26.38
N ASP A 80 26.32 14.07 -26.73
CA ASP A 80 25.97 13.72 -28.11
C ASP A 80 25.88 14.97 -29.01
N VAL A 81 25.25 16.05 -28.53
CA VAL A 81 25.18 17.33 -29.25
C VAL A 81 26.57 17.90 -29.48
N LYS A 82 27.45 17.82 -28.47
CA LYS A 82 28.84 18.28 -28.61
C LYS A 82 29.59 17.45 -29.64
N ALA A 83 29.51 16.13 -29.56
CA ALA A 83 30.14 15.23 -30.52
C ALA A 83 29.63 15.46 -31.96
N LEU A 84 28.32 15.69 -32.13
CA LEU A 84 27.72 16.02 -33.42
C LEU A 84 28.24 17.36 -33.95
N LYS A 85 28.30 18.39 -33.09
CA LYS A 85 28.84 19.70 -33.47
C LYS A 85 30.30 19.60 -33.90
N ASP A 86 31.13 18.90 -33.12
CA ASP A 86 32.56 18.75 -33.42
C ASP A 86 32.76 18.02 -34.76
N LYS A 87 31.98 16.96 -35.01
CA LYS A 87 31.98 16.24 -36.29
C LYS A 87 31.50 17.11 -37.44
N ALA A 88 30.47 17.93 -37.25
CA ALA A 88 29.98 18.84 -38.28
C ALA A 88 31.02 19.91 -38.62
N MET A 89 31.63 20.54 -37.61
CA MET A 89 32.63 21.60 -37.78
C MET A 89 33.87 21.11 -38.54
N ALA A 90 34.29 19.85 -38.33
CA ALA A 90 35.42 19.27 -39.05
C ALA A 90 35.21 19.18 -40.58
N ASN A 91 33.96 19.19 -41.06
CA ASN A 91 33.62 19.05 -42.48
C ASN A 91 33.20 20.39 -43.15
N VAL A 92 33.14 21.49 -42.40
CA VAL A 92 32.67 22.79 -42.91
C VAL A 92 33.56 23.33 -44.01
N ASP A 93 34.88 23.28 -43.82
CA ASP A 93 35.84 23.84 -44.77
C ASP A 93 35.85 23.07 -46.11
N GLU A 94 35.75 21.75 -46.05
CA GLU A 94 35.67 20.90 -47.24
C GLU A 94 34.35 21.17 -47.99
N ALA A 95 33.22 21.23 -47.28
CA ALA A 95 31.94 21.56 -47.88
C ALA A 95 31.95 22.95 -48.54
N ALA A 96 32.54 23.95 -47.88
CA ALA A 96 32.70 25.30 -48.45
C ALA A 96 33.57 25.27 -49.73
N SER A 97 34.66 24.51 -49.74
CA SER A 97 35.52 24.34 -50.91
C SER A 97 34.79 23.71 -52.10
N VAL A 98 33.99 22.68 -51.86
CA VAL A 98 33.16 22.03 -52.89
C VAL A 98 32.12 22.98 -53.46
N ILE A 99 31.48 23.82 -52.63
CA ILE A 99 30.51 24.81 -53.08
C ILE A 99 31.17 25.85 -53.99
N VAL A 100 32.31 26.42 -53.57
CA VAL A 100 33.03 27.44 -54.36
C VAL A 100 33.46 26.89 -55.72
N LYS A 101 33.96 25.64 -55.78
CA LYS A 101 34.35 24.98 -57.04
C LYS A 101 33.20 24.71 -58.02
N ASN A 102 31.96 24.63 -57.55
CA ASN A 102 30.80 24.38 -58.41
C ASN A 102 30.12 25.67 -58.88
N ILE A 103 30.41 26.81 -58.25
CA ILE A 103 29.83 28.11 -58.59
C ILE A 103 30.75 28.92 -59.53
N LEU A 104 32.07 28.78 -59.37
CA LEU A 104 33.10 29.38 -60.24
C LEU A 104 33.43 28.47 -61.42
#